data_AF-A0A7U7J0V0-F1
#
_entry.id   AF-A0A7U7J0V0-F1
#
_cell.length_a   1.000
_cell.length_b   1.000
_cell.length_c   1.000
_cell.angle_alpha   90.00
_cell.angle_beta   90.00
_cell.angle_gamma   90.00
#
_symmetry.space_group_name_H-M   'P 1'
#
loop_
_entity.id
_entity.type
_entity.pdbx_description
1 polymer ?
#
loop_
_entity_poly.entity_id
_entity_poly.type
_entity_poly.pdbx_seq_one_letter_code
_entity_poly.pdbx_strand_id
1 'polypeptide(L)' 'MEVRGIRNNNPGNLNYVGQAGTHLEKGVHPRFAVFATPEAGLMALRGQLLRYNQRDGLDTVRGNHQQMGTTDRE' A
#
# COMPACT_ATOMS: atom_id res chain seq x y z
N MET A 1 9.54 15.42 14.17
CA MET A 1 9.34 14.90 12.81
C MET A 1 8.05 14.10 12.80
N GLU A 2 7.05 14.54 12.04
CA GLU A 2 5.81 13.77 11.89
C GLU A 2 6.02 12.64 10.87
N VAL A 3 5.52 11.44 11.19
CA VAL A 3 5.66 10.25 10.33
C VAL A 3 4.89 10.47 9.02
N ARG A 4 5.47 10.07 7.89
CA ARG A 4 4.91 10.32 6.53
C ARG A 4 3.46 9.90 6.40
N GLY A 5 3.09 8.74 6.92
CA GLY A 5 1.74 8.18 6.86
C GLY A 5 0.67 9.04 7.54
N ILE A 6 1.05 9.86 8.54
CA ILE A 6 0.14 10.83 9.15
C ILE A 6 -0.04 12.03 8.21
N ARG A 7 1.05 12.54 7.65
CA ARG A 7 1.04 13.72 6.75
C ARG A 7 0.23 13.54 5.48
N ASN A 8 0.22 12.33 4.91
CA ASN A 8 -0.48 12.03 3.66
C ASN A 8 -1.73 11.17 3.88
N ASN A 9 -2.18 11.01 5.13
CA ASN A 9 -3.33 10.18 5.49
C ASN A 9 -3.23 8.75 4.95
N ASN A 10 -2.02 8.20 4.84
CA ASN A 10 -1.73 6.90 4.23
C ASN A 10 -1.00 5.98 5.23
N PRO A 11 -1.72 5.42 6.23
CA PRO A 11 -1.11 4.54 7.23
C PRO A 11 -0.52 3.26 6.63
N GLY A 12 -0.98 2.84 5.44
CA GLY A 12 -0.50 1.64 4.75
C GLY A 12 0.71 1.86 3.84
N ASN A 13 1.23 3.10 3.70
CA ASN A 13 2.22 3.46 2.68
C ASN A 13 1.87 2.92 1.29
N LEU A 14 0.59 3.03 0.91
CA LEU A 14 0.10 2.54 -0.37
C LEU A 14 0.70 3.38 -1.51
N ASN A 15 1.25 2.72 -2.52
CA ASN A 15 1.68 3.38 -3.76
C ASN A 15 0.48 4.09 -4.42
N TYR A 16 0.72 5.22 -5.05
CA TYR A 16 -0.28 5.82 -5.92
C TYR A 16 -0.35 5.05 -7.23
N VAL A 17 -1.54 4.54 -7.55
CA VAL A 17 -1.83 3.82 -8.79
C VAL A 17 -3.09 4.35 -9.49
N GLY A 18 -3.49 5.59 -9.17
CA GLY A 18 -4.73 6.20 -9.67
C GLY A 18 -5.98 5.79 -8.90
N GLN A 19 -5.88 5.53 -7.58
CA GLN A 19 -7.06 5.24 -6.78
C GLN A 19 -8.00 6.47 -6.75
N ALA A 20 -9.32 6.24 -6.74
CA ALA A 20 -10.29 7.32 -6.70
C ALA A 20 -10.11 8.21 -5.45
N GLY A 21 -10.17 9.53 -5.64
CA GLY A 21 -10.07 10.50 -4.55
C GLY A 21 -8.68 10.65 -3.93
N THR A 22 -7.63 10.08 -4.55
CA THR A 22 -6.25 10.26 -4.12
C THR A 22 -5.44 11.04 -5.16
N HIS A 23 -4.30 11.58 -4.74
CA HIS A 23 -3.29 12.12 -5.65
C HIS A 23 -1.90 11.63 -5.25
N LEU A 24 -0.95 11.72 -6.18
CA LEU A 24 0.45 11.40 -5.93
C LEU A 24 1.06 12.40 -4.93
N GLU A 25 1.82 11.91 -3.94
CA GLU A 25 2.53 12.78 -3.00
C GLU A 25 3.48 13.75 -3.72
N LYS A 26 3.78 14.89 -3.08
CA LYS A 26 4.75 15.86 -3.61
C LYS A 26 6.14 15.62 -3.00
N GLY A 27 7.20 15.81 -3.79
CA GLY A 27 8.58 15.69 -3.32
C GLY A 27 9.56 15.25 -4.40
N VAL A 28 10.80 14.97 -4.01
CA VAL A 28 11.90 14.59 -4.93
C VAL A 28 11.68 13.19 -5.53
N HIS A 29 11.07 12.28 -4.78
CA HIS A 29 10.77 10.91 -5.23
C HIS A 29 9.33 10.52 -4.84
N PRO A 30 8.34 11.07 -5.56
CA PRO A 30 6.95 10.86 -5.21
C PRO A 30 6.52 9.44 -5.60
N ARG A 31 5.94 8.71 -4.65
CA ARG A 31 5.52 7.31 -4.85
C ARG A 31 4.17 7.00 -4.21
N PHE A 32 3.89 7.58 -3.06
CA PHE A 32 2.73 7.20 -2.26
C PHE A 32 1.48 8.00 -2.61
N ALA A 33 0.33 7.39 -2.40
CA ALA A 33 -0.96 8.06 -2.47
C ALA A 33 -1.15 9.00 -1.27
N VAL A 34 -1.79 10.13 -1.51
CA VAL A 34 -2.29 11.05 -0.49
C VAL A 34 -3.81 10.92 -0.42
N PHE A 35 -4.35 10.65 0.77
CA PHE A 35 -5.78 10.51 1.00
C PHE A 35 -6.38 11.79 1.61
N ALA A 36 -7.68 12.00 1.40
CA ALA A 36 -8.41 13.12 1.98
C ALA A 36 -8.48 13.05 3.52
N THR A 37 -8.62 11.84 4.08
CA THR A 37 -8.65 11.60 5.54
C THR A 37 -7.91 10.31 5.92
N PRO A 38 -7.45 10.18 7.18
CA PRO A 38 -6.82 8.94 7.67
C PRO A 38 -7.71 7.70 7.51
N GLU A 39 -9.03 7.85 7.71
CA GLU A 39 -10.02 6.77 7.58
C GLU A 39 -10.09 6.25 6.14
N ALA A 40 -10.00 7.14 5.15
CA ALA A 40 -9.94 6.75 3.75
C ALA A 40 -8.67 5.93 3.45
N GLY A 41 -7.53 6.33 4.00
CA GLY A 41 -6.28 5.56 3.90
C GLY A 41 -6.35 4.20 4.58
N LEU A 42 -7.03 4.10 5.74
CA LEU A 42 -7.25 2.85 6.45
C LEU A 42 -8.17 1.90 5.67
N MET A 43 -9.25 2.42 5.08
CA MET A 43 -10.16 1.63 4.24
C MET A 43 -9.45 1.10 2.98
N ALA A 44 -8.58 1.91 2.37
CA ALA A 44 -7.77 1.48 1.24
C ALA A 44 -6.78 0.37 1.64
N LEU A 45 -6.16 0.48 2.83
CA LEU A 45 -5.28 -0.56 3.37
C LEU A 45 -6.04 -1.86 3.62
N ARG A 46 -7.25 -1.80 4.22
CA ARG A 46 -8.13 -2.97 4.37
C ARG A 46 -8.39 -3.65 3.02
N GLY A 47 -8.74 -2.87 1.99
CA GLY A 47 -8.96 -3.39 0.65
C GLY A 47 -7.72 -4.07 0.05
N GLN A 48 -6.54 -3.53 0.30
CA GLN A 48 -5.28 -4.13 -0.16
C GLN A 48 -5.02 -5.48 0.51
N LEU A 49 -5.21 -5.57 1.83
CA LEU A 49 -5.02 -6.82 2.58
C LEU A 49 -6.01 -7.91 2.12
N LEU A 50 -7.27 -7.55 1.88
CA LEU A 50 -8.27 -8.48 1.34
C LEU A 50 -7.88 -8.99 -0.05
N ARG A 51 -7.34 -8.13 -0.92
CA ARG A 51 -6.85 -8.56 -2.25
C ARG A 51 -5.70 -9.55 -2.14
N TYR A 52 -4.74 -9.34 -1.23
CA TYR A 52 -3.66 -10.30 -1.01
C TYR A 52 -4.19 -11.64 -0.50
N ASN A 53 -5.11 -11.60 0.47
CA ASN A 53 -5.73 -12.82 0.98
C ASN A 53 -6.50 -13.59 -0.12
N GLN A 54 -7.25 -12.88 -0.97
CA GLN A 54 -8.00 -13.50 -2.08
C GLN A 54 -7.11 -14.00 -3.22
N ARG A 55 -6.06 -13.25 -3.58
CA ARG A 55 -5.16 -13.59 -4.70
C ARG A 55 -4.29 -14.80 -4.38
N ASP A 56 -3.69 -14.79 -3.20
CA ASP A 56 -2.60 -15.70 -2.88
C ASP A 56 -3.03 -16.79 -1.87
N GLY A 57 -4.31 -16.81 -1.47
CA GLY A 57 -4.79 -17.70 -0.41
C GLY A 57 -4.06 -17.48 0.92
N LEU A 58 -3.40 -16.33 1.08
CA LEU A 58 -2.52 -16.04 2.22
C LEU A 58 -3.36 -15.79 3.46
N ASP A 59 -3.64 -16.87 4.15
CA ASP A 59 -4.16 -16.97 5.50
C ASP A 59 -3.05 -16.78 6.56
N THR A 60 -1.78 -16.59 6.15
CA THR A 60 -0.68 -16.25 7.07
C THR A 60 0.29 -15.20 6.54
N VAL A 61 0.85 -14.39 7.46
CA VAL A 61 1.87 -13.36 7.19
C VAL A 61 3.12 -13.92 6.47
N ARG A 62 3.39 -15.23 6.63
CA ARG A 62 4.61 -15.89 6.12
C ARG A 62 4.67 -15.99 4.59
N GLY A 63 3.54 -16.13 3.89
CA GLY A 63 3.59 -16.25 2.43
C GLY A 63 3.81 -14.91 1.70
N ASN A 64 3.61 -13.76 2.37
CA ASN A 64 4.00 -12.46 1.82
C ASN A 64 5.53 -12.29 1.68
N HIS A 65 6.34 -13.05 2.42
CA HIS A 65 7.80 -12.96 2.34
C HIS A 65 8.39 -13.79 1.17
N GLN A 66 7.75 -14.89 0.79
CA GLN A 66 8.31 -15.86 -0.16
C GLN A 66 8.17 -15.44 -1.63
N GLN A 67 7.27 -14.51 -1.97
CA GLN A 67 7.10 -14.06 -3.36
C GLN A 67 8.22 -13.12 -3.85
N MET A 68 9.10 -12.62 -2.98
CA MET A 68 10.25 -11.77 -3.36
C MET A 68 11.55 -12.56 -3.58
N GLY A 69 11.46 -13.89 -3.77
CA GLY A 69 12.63 -14.76 -3.79
C GLY A 69 12.95 -15.51 -5.08
N THR A 70 12.02 -15.70 -6.02
CA THR A 70 12.30 -16.54 -7.21
C THR A 70 11.56 -16.03 -8.44
N THR A 71 12.25 -15.23 -9.25
CA THR A 71 12.04 -15.24 -10.70
C THR A 71 13.31 -15.82 -11.29
N ASP A 72 13.14 -17.00 -11.88
CA ASP A 72 14.18 -17.84 -12.47
C ASP A 72 15.00 -17.09 -13.53
N ARG A 73 16.29 -17.42 -13.59
CA ARG A 73 17.02 -17.49 -14.85
C ARG A 73 17.64 -18.88 -14.96
N GLU A 74 17.09 -19.64 -15.90
CA GLU A 74 17.85 -20.59 -16.71
C GLU A 74 19.03 -19.89 -17.40
#